data_AF-A0A7Z9WCY5-F1
#
_entry.id   AF-A0A7Z9WCY5-F1
#
_cell.length_a   1.000
_cell.length_b   1.000
_cell.length_c   1.000
_cell.angle_alpha   90.00
_cell.angle_beta   90.00
_cell.angle_gamma   90.00
#
_symmetry.space_group_name_H-M   'P 1'
#
loop_
_entity.id
_entity.type
_entity.pdbx_description
1 polymer ?
#
loop_
_entity_poly.entity_id
_entity_poly.type
_entity_poly.pdbx_seq_one_letter_code
_entity_poly.pdbx_strand_id
1 'polypeptide(L)'
;MKRKKKTLRTGFTTGSAAAAAAKAALLHLAGKDHLKSVEIPLPDKGRLSIPVKMVRQKGDMVKAVVIKDAGDDPDVTHRAEIWAIIQFDPKGKDGDVKILGGKGVGRVIRPGLPIAVGEPAINPTPRAQIEESVCEALYETGLRG
;
A
#
# COMPACT_ATOMS: atom_id res chain seq x y z
N MET A 1 -43.64 -10.91 -0.66
CA MET A 1 -42.29 -11.50 -0.43
C MET A 1 -41.34 -10.38 -0.01
N LYS A 2 -40.83 -10.38 1.23
CA LYS A 2 -39.84 -9.37 1.69
C LYS A 2 -38.48 -9.69 1.03
N ARG A 3 -37.96 -8.78 0.19
CA ARG A 3 -36.59 -8.87 -0.33
C ARG A 3 -35.62 -8.92 0.86
N LYS A 4 -34.91 -10.04 1.05
CA LYS A 4 -33.77 -10.07 1.98
C LYS A 4 -32.79 -8.98 1.52
N LYS A 5 -32.52 -7.99 2.38
CA LYS A 5 -31.46 -7.00 2.13
C LYS A 5 -30.15 -7.78 1.98
N LYS A 6 -29.63 -7.85 0.76
CA LYS A 6 -28.32 -8.44 0.47
C LYS A 6 -27.29 -7.49 1.05
N THR A 7 -26.53 -7.92 2.06
CA THR A 7 -25.41 -7.14 2.59
C THR A 7 -24.36 -7.07 1.49
N LEU A 8 -24.05 -5.86 1.03
CA LEU A 8 -23.05 -5.64 -0.01
C LEU A 8 -21.66 -5.91 0.56
N ARG A 9 -20.77 -6.49 -0.26
CA ARG A 9 -19.36 -6.69 0.09
C ARG A 9 -18.62 -5.37 -0.06
N THR A 10 -17.93 -4.97 1.00
CA THR A 10 -17.00 -3.84 0.98
C THR A 10 -15.63 -4.32 0.49
N GLY A 11 -15.06 -3.62 -0.49
CA GLY A 11 -13.68 -3.79 -0.92
C GLY A 11 -12.69 -2.92 -0.15
N PHE A 12 -11.53 -2.68 -0.76
CA PHE A 12 -10.52 -1.77 -0.25
C PHE A 12 -9.98 -0.85 -1.34
N THR A 13 -9.49 0.31 -0.92
CA THR A 13 -9.03 1.37 -1.82
C THR A 13 -7.68 1.01 -2.46
N THR A 14 -7.30 1.75 -3.51
CA THR A 14 -5.95 1.67 -4.08
C THR A 14 -4.86 2.05 -3.06
N GLY A 15 -5.15 3.01 -2.16
CA GLY A 15 -4.26 3.39 -1.06
C GLY A 15 -3.99 2.24 -0.10
N SER A 16 -5.06 1.57 0.36
CA SER A 16 -4.94 0.38 1.20
C SER A 16 -4.16 -0.75 0.51
N ALA A 17 -4.41 -0.99 -0.78
CA ALA A 17 -3.64 -1.97 -1.55
C ALA A 17 -2.14 -1.62 -1.63
N ALA A 18 -1.82 -0.34 -1.82
CA ALA A 18 -0.44 0.14 -1.88
C ALA A 18 0.26 0.05 -0.51
N ALA A 19 -0.44 0.40 0.56
CA ALA A 19 0.06 0.28 1.93
C ALA A 19 0.36 -1.18 2.30
N ALA A 20 -0.54 -2.10 1.95
CA ALA A 20 -0.32 -3.53 2.15
C ALA A 20 0.86 -4.07 1.32
N ALA A 21 0.98 -3.65 0.06
CA ALA A 21 2.14 -4.02 -0.75
C ALA A 21 3.45 -3.49 -0.12
N ALA A 22 3.50 -2.23 0.31
CA ALA A 22 4.68 -1.64 0.93
C ALA A 22 5.06 -2.38 2.23
N LYS A 23 4.08 -2.63 3.11
CA LYS A 23 4.29 -3.39 4.34
C LYS A 23 4.80 -4.80 4.08
N ALA A 24 4.18 -5.52 3.15
CA ALA A 24 4.60 -6.89 2.79
C ALA A 24 6.02 -6.94 2.23
N ALA A 25 6.42 -5.97 1.42
CA ALA A 25 7.76 -5.88 0.88
C ALA A 25 8.80 -5.66 2.00
N LEU A 26 8.52 -4.76 2.95
CA LEU A 26 9.42 -4.50 4.07
C LEU A 26 9.52 -5.70 5.03
N LEU A 27 8.39 -6.33 5.37
CA LEU A 27 8.39 -7.53 6.21
C LEU A 27 9.22 -8.66 5.60
N HIS A 28 9.15 -8.85 4.28
CA HIS A 28 9.98 -9.83 3.58
C HIS A 28 11.46 -9.44 3.57
N LEU A 29 11.77 -8.14 3.42
CA LEU A 29 13.15 -7.66 3.56
C LEU A 29 13.73 -7.96 4.97
N ALA A 30 12.88 -8.00 6.00
CA ALA A 30 13.23 -8.43 7.35
C ALA A 30 13.34 -9.95 7.55
N GLY A 31 13.24 -10.74 6.48
CA GLY A 31 13.29 -12.20 6.54
C GLY A 31 11.97 -12.88 6.91
N LYS A 32 10.83 -12.16 6.92
CA LYS A 32 9.52 -12.82 7.01
C LYS A 32 9.12 -13.39 5.65
N ASP A 33 9.33 -14.70 5.48
CA ASP A 33 8.95 -15.42 4.26
C ASP A 33 7.47 -15.84 4.23
N HIS A 34 6.99 -16.17 3.02
CA HIS A 34 5.66 -16.75 2.78
C HIS A 34 4.45 -15.93 3.30
N LEU A 35 4.52 -14.60 3.23
CA LEU A 35 3.41 -13.70 3.58
C LEU A 35 2.18 -13.94 2.67
N LYS A 36 1.12 -14.53 3.24
CA LYS A 36 -0.18 -14.72 2.55
C LYS A 36 -1.08 -13.49 2.64
N SER A 37 -0.98 -12.76 3.74
CA SER A 37 -1.69 -11.50 3.97
C SER A 37 -0.90 -10.62 4.92
N VAL A 38 -1.22 -9.33 4.94
CA VAL A 38 -0.69 -8.37 5.91
C VAL A 38 -1.83 -7.54 6.47
N GLU A 39 -1.72 -7.18 7.74
CA GLU A 39 -2.64 -6.21 8.34
C GLU A 39 -2.06 -4.80 8.23
N ILE A 40 -2.92 -3.87 7.80
CA ILE A 40 -2.60 -2.44 7.74
C ILE A 40 -3.59 -1.63 8.57
N PRO A 41 -3.17 -0.48 9.13
CA PRO A 41 -4.09 0.49 9.70
C PRO A 41 -4.98 1.13 8.62
N LEU A 42 -6.20 1.47 9.00
CA LEU A 42 -7.14 2.27 8.21
C LEU A 42 -7.18 3.71 8.75
N PRO A 43 -7.33 4.74 7.90
CA PRO A 43 -7.39 6.14 8.32
C PRO A 43 -8.45 6.43 9.40
N ASP A 44 -9.60 5.75 9.36
CA ASP A 44 -10.74 6.00 10.23
C ASP A 44 -10.74 5.17 11.53
N LYS A 45 -9.55 4.76 12.01
CA LYS A 45 -9.36 3.87 13.17
C LYS A 45 -9.96 2.48 12.95
N GLY A 46 -9.13 1.61 12.38
CA GLY A 46 -9.41 0.19 12.18
C GLY A 46 -8.20 -0.52 11.61
N ARG A 47 -8.29 -1.83 11.42
CA ARG A 47 -7.28 -2.61 10.71
C ARG A 47 -7.93 -3.42 9.61
N LEU A 48 -7.21 -3.64 8.53
CA LEU A 48 -7.65 -4.46 7.42
C LEU A 48 -6.57 -5.47 7.05
N SER A 49 -6.94 -6.75 7.05
CA SER A 49 -6.09 -7.82 6.52
C SER A 49 -6.24 -7.91 5.01
N ILE A 50 -5.16 -7.69 4.28
CA ILE A 50 -5.14 -7.68 2.81
C ILE A 50 -4.29 -8.86 2.31
N PRO A 51 -4.85 -9.72 1.43
CA PRO A 51 -4.09 -10.78 0.79
C PRO A 51 -2.96 -10.25 -0.08
N VAL A 52 -1.78 -10.86 0.06
CA VAL A 52 -0.61 -10.54 -0.76
C VAL A 52 -0.54 -11.56 -1.89
N LYS A 53 -0.56 -11.10 -3.14
CA LYS A 53 -0.47 -11.99 -4.31
C LYS A 53 0.92 -12.58 -4.45
N MET A 54 1.94 -11.74 -4.29
CA MET A 54 3.32 -12.13 -4.53
C MET A 54 4.29 -11.18 -3.84
N VAL A 55 5.39 -11.70 -3.33
CA VAL A 55 6.57 -10.93 -2.92
C VAL A 55 7.80 -11.54 -3.62
N ARG A 56 8.69 -10.70 -4.14
CA ARG A 56 9.95 -11.11 -4.78
C ARG A 56 11.06 -10.15 -4.43
N GLN A 57 12.20 -10.69 -4.02
CA GLN A 57 13.42 -9.93 -3.83
C GLN A 57 14.30 -9.98 -5.08
N LYS A 58 14.96 -8.86 -5.39
CA LYS A 58 15.98 -8.74 -6.44
C LYS A 58 17.10 -7.83 -5.93
N GLY A 59 18.21 -8.43 -5.48
CA GLY A 59 19.27 -7.69 -4.78
C GLY A 59 18.71 -7.07 -3.49
N ASP A 60 18.94 -5.77 -3.32
CA ASP A 60 18.51 -5.02 -2.12
C ASP A 60 17.08 -4.45 -2.24
N MET A 61 16.39 -4.76 -3.34
CA MET A 61 15.02 -4.33 -3.58
C MET A 61 14.04 -5.48 -3.38
N VAL A 62 12.95 -5.22 -2.66
CA VAL A 62 11.83 -6.16 -2.53
C VAL A 62 10.59 -5.57 -3.19
N LYS A 63 9.99 -6.33 -4.10
CA LYS A 63 8.71 -6.00 -4.75
C LYS A 63 7.59 -6.86 -4.16
N ALA A 64 6.51 -6.24 -3.72
CA ALA A 64 5.27 -6.93 -3.38
C ALA A 64 4.11 -6.48 -4.27
N VAL A 65 3.14 -7.37 -4.47
CA VAL A 65 1.97 -7.16 -5.32
C VAL A 65 0.71 -7.55 -4.57
N VAL A 66 -0.30 -6.69 -4.64
CA VAL A 66 -1.66 -6.87 -4.12
C VAL A 66 -2.64 -6.69 -5.28
N ILE A 67 -3.71 -7.50 -5.32
CA ILE A 67 -4.80 -7.32 -6.27
C ILE A 67 -5.92 -6.57 -5.58
N LYS A 68 -6.32 -5.41 -6.12
CA LYS A 68 -7.40 -4.62 -5.52
C LYS A 68 -8.74 -5.36 -5.63
N ASP A 69 -9.37 -5.62 -4.48
CA ASP A 69 -10.77 -6.06 -4.43
C ASP A 69 -11.65 -4.83 -4.13
N ALA A 70 -12.61 -4.53 -5.00
CA ALA A 70 -13.54 -3.41 -4.84
C ALA A 70 -14.85 -3.85 -4.17
N GLY A 71 -15.00 -5.14 -3.86
CA GLY A 71 -16.27 -5.68 -3.38
C GLY A 71 -17.34 -5.56 -4.46
N ASP A 72 -18.51 -5.05 -4.08
CA ASP A 72 -19.63 -4.83 -5.00
C ASP A 72 -19.64 -3.42 -5.63
N ASP A 73 -18.63 -2.58 -5.37
CA ASP A 73 -18.51 -1.24 -5.96
C ASP A 73 -18.07 -1.30 -7.43
N PRO A 74 -18.78 -0.66 -8.38
CA PRO A 74 -18.39 -0.60 -9.79
C PRO A 74 -17.19 0.34 -10.01
N ASP A 75 -16.03 -0.08 -9.51
CA ASP A 75 -14.76 0.65 -9.55
C ASP A 75 -13.89 0.17 -10.71
N VAL A 76 -13.45 1.10 -11.57
CA VAL A 76 -12.62 0.84 -12.76
C VAL A 76 -11.25 0.24 -12.43
N THR A 77 -10.79 0.38 -11.20
CA THR A 77 -9.52 -0.17 -10.69
C THR A 77 -9.71 -1.52 -9.99
N HIS A 78 -10.90 -2.12 -10.02
CA HIS A 78 -11.11 -3.48 -9.52
C HIS A 78 -10.20 -4.48 -10.25
N ARG A 79 -9.58 -5.38 -9.48
CA ARG A 79 -8.57 -6.37 -9.91
C ARG A 79 -7.28 -5.78 -10.46
N ALA A 80 -7.06 -4.48 -10.35
CA ALA A 80 -5.78 -3.88 -10.71
C ALA A 80 -4.65 -4.44 -9.84
N GLU A 81 -3.49 -4.68 -10.46
CA GLU A 81 -2.27 -5.05 -9.74
C GLU A 81 -1.63 -3.79 -9.15
N ILE A 82 -1.69 -3.68 -7.83
CA ILE A 82 -1.03 -2.61 -7.09
C ILE A 82 0.24 -3.19 -6.49
N TRP A 83 1.36 -2.53 -6.74
CA TRP A 83 2.66 -3.02 -6.29
C TRP A 83 3.51 -1.90 -5.71
N ALA A 84 4.35 -2.30 -4.75
CA ALA A 84 5.33 -1.44 -4.11
C ALA A 84 6.71 -2.09 -4.23
N ILE A 85 7.75 -1.28 -4.39
CA ILE A 85 9.14 -1.69 -4.31
C ILE A 85 9.76 -0.95 -3.13
N ILE A 86 10.33 -1.70 -2.19
CA ILE A 86 11.02 -1.16 -1.02
C ILE A 86 12.52 -1.45 -1.16
N GLN A 87 13.31 -0.47 -0.77
CA GLN A 87 14.76 -0.55 -0.58
C GLN A 87 15.16 0.44 0.51
N PHE A 88 16.25 0.18 1.20
CA PHE A 88 16.83 1.17 2.11
C PHE A 88 17.55 2.28 1.33
N ASP A 89 17.37 3.53 1.75
CA ASP A 89 18.17 4.65 1.25
C ASP A 89 19.44 4.77 2.10
N PRO A 90 20.64 4.49 1.56
CA PRO A 90 21.89 4.57 2.33
C PRO A 90 22.20 5.99 2.83
N LYS A 91 21.53 7.02 2.29
CA LYS A 91 21.64 8.42 2.73
C LYS A 91 20.42 8.89 3.54
N GLY A 92 19.45 8.00 3.76
CA GLY A 92 18.25 8.27 4.53
C GLY A 92 18.52 8.36 6.03
N LYS A 93 17.58 8.94 6.77
CA LYS A 93 17.54 8.84 8.23
C LYS A 93 16.63 7.68 8.61
N ASP A 94 16.91 7.04 9.74
CA ASP A 94 16.06 5.98 10.30
C ASP A 94 14.60 6.45 10.40
N GLY A 95 13.67 5.68 9.82
CA GLY A 95 12.24 5.99 9.80
C GLY A 95 11.81 7.04 8.76
N ASP A 96 12.70 7.55 7.92
CA ASP A 96 12.35 8.46 6.82
C ASP A 96 11.80 7.69 5.61
N VAL A 97 10.52 7.87 5.32
CA VAL A 97 9.84 7.16 4.23
C VAL A 97 9.66 8.07 3.01
N LYS A 98 10.28 7.71 1.89
CA LYS A 98 10.15 8.44 0.61
C LYS A 98 9.24 7.71 -0.38
N ILE A 99 8.11 8.32 -0.70
CA ILE A 99 7.16 7.79 -1.70
C ILE A 99 7.37 8.47 -3.05
N LEU A 100 7.99 7.75 -4.01
CA LEU A 100 8.42 8.32 -5.29
C LEU A 100 7.40 8.20 -6.44
N GLY A 101 6.39 7.32 -6.30
CA GLY A 101 5.50 6.95 -7.39
C GLY A 101 6.17 6.06 -8.45
N GLY A 102 5.44 5.04 -8.92
CA GLY A 102 5.94 4.06 -9.89
C GLY A 102 5.21 4.11 -11.23
N LYS A 103 5.51 3.16 -12.12
CA LYS A 103 4.77 2.98 -13.37
C LYS A 103 3.28 2.74 -13.06
N GLY A 104 2.41 3.50 -13.71
CA GLY A 104 0.95 3.48 -13.49
C GLY A 104 0.44 4.51 -12.49
N VAL A 105 1.33 5.17 -11.73
CA VAL A 105 0.98 6.32 -10.89
C VAL A 105 1.09 7.59 -11.72
N GLY A 106 -0.02 8.32 -11.87
CA GLY A 106 -0.02 9.61 -12.57
C GLY A 106 0.81 10.67 -11.84
N ARG A 107 1.10 11.78 -12.53
CA ARG A 107 1.68 12.98 -11.92
C ARG A 107 0.67 14.12 -12.00
N VAL A 108 0.68 14.99 -11.00
CA VAL A 108 -0.17 16.17 -11.01
C VAL A 108 0.36 17.16 -12.05
N ILE A 109 -0.46 17.46 -13.07
CA ILE A 109 -0.08 18.36 -14.17
C ILE A 109 -0.75 19.74 -14.09
N ARG A 110 -1.73 19.92 -13.18
CA ARG A 110 -2.49 21.16 -13.02
C ARG A 110 -2.72 21.45 -11.53
N PRO A 111 -2.81 22.73 -11.14
CA PRO A 111 -3.20 23.09 -9.78
C PRO A 111 -4.65 22.66 -9.48
N GLY A 112 -4.99 22.59 -8.19
CA GLY A 112 -6.34 22.25 -7.73
C GLY A 112 -6.46 20.89 -7.03
N LEU A 113 -5.39 20.09 -7.04
CA LEU A 113 -5.27 18.92 -6.18
C LEU A 113 -4.54 19.28 -4.88
N PRO A 114 -4.76 18.54 -3.78
CA PRO A 114 -4.02 18.70 -2.52
C PRO A 114 -2.53 18.30 -2.63
N ILE A 115 -2.08 17.93 -3.83
CA ILE A 115 -0.72 17.51 -4.15
C ILE A 115 -0.15 18.55 -5.13
N ALA A 116 1.11 18.96 -4.94
CA ALA A 116 1.77 19.92 -5.81
C ALA A 116 1.94 19.43 -7.25
N VAL A 117 2.03 20.37 -8.20
CA VAL A 117 2.31 20.05 -9.62
C VAL A 117 3.70 19.42 -9.74
N GLY A 118 3.80 18.35 -10.54
CA GLY A 118 5.02 17.55 -10.74
C GLY A 118 5.11 16.32 -9.84
N GLU A 119 4.42 16.32 -8.69
CA GLU A 119 4.45 15.23 -7.72
C GLU A 119 3.61 14.01 -8.16
N PRO A 120 3.92 12.81 -7.65
CA PRO A 120 3.09 11.63 -7.82
C PRO A 120 1.67 11.87 -7.29
N ALA A 121 0.67 11.52 -8.10
CA ALA A 121 -0.75 11.65 -7.81
C ALA A 121 -1.24 10.62 -6.78
N ILE A 122 -0.67 10.68 -5.58
CA ILE A 122 -1.02 9.90 -4.39
C ILE A 122 -1.48 10.90 -3.33
N ASN A 123 -2.76 10.88 -2.98
CA ASN A 123 -3.37 11.84 -2.06
C ASN A 123 -2.77 11.74 -0.63
N PRO A 124 -2.87 12.80 0.19
CA PRO A 124 -2.30 12.82 1.54
C PRO A 124 -2.74 11.63 2.42
N THR A 125 -4.03 11.26 2.40
CA THR A 125 -4.53 10.15 3.23
C THR A 125 -3.91 8.80 2.84
N PRO A 126 -3.91 8.35 1.57
CA PRO A 126 -3.14 7.18 1.14
C PRO A 126 -1.64 7.27 1.44
N ARG A 127 -1.00 8.44 1.30
CA ARG A 127 0.43 8.60 1.63
C ARG A 127 0.70 8.32 3.10
N ALA A 128 -0.06 8.95 4.00
CA ALA A 128 0.05 8.73 5.44
C ALA A 128 -0.18 7.26 5.80
N GLN A 129 -1.16 6.60 5.16
CA GLN A 129 -1.43 5.17 5.40
C GLN A 129 -0.27 4.27 4.96
N ILE A 130 0.39 4.58 3.84
CA ILE A 130 1.58 3.85 3.38
C ILE A 130 2.73 4.06 4.37
N GLU A 131 3.00 5.31 4.76
CA GLU A 131 4.06 5.67 5.72
C GLU A 131 3.84 4.96 7.06
N GLU A 132 2.63 5.03 7.62
CA GLU A 132 2.28 4.37 8.88
C GLU A 132 2.47 2.85 8.78
N SER A 133 2.06 2.23 7.68
CA SER A 133 2.20 0.78 7.49
C SER A 133 3.67 0.35 7.36
N VAL A 134 4.51 1.18 6.75
CA VAL A 134 5.96 0.95 6.63
C VAL A 134 6.64 1.13 7.98
N CYS A 135 6.35 2.23 8.70
CA CYS A 135 6.89 2.49 10.03
C CYS A 135 6.47 1.39 11.04
N GLU A 136 5.22 0.93 10.98
CA GLU A 136 4.76 -0.20 11.79
C GLU A 136 5.57 -1.47 11.51
N ALA A 137 5.83 -1.79 10.24
CA ALA A 137 6.67 -2.94 9.89
C ALA A 137 8.15 -2.76 10.29
N LEU A 138 8.72 -1.55 10.24
CA LEU A 138 10.06 -1.29 10.78
C LEU A 138 10.10 -1.60 12.27
N TYR A 139 9.13 -1.07 13.02
CA TYR A 139 9.01 -1.32 14.46
C TYR A 139 8.80 -2.81 14.79
N GLU A 140 7.91 -3.50 14.07
CA GLU A 140 7.64 -4.94 14.26
C GLU A 140 8.87 -5.83 14.00
N THR A 141 9.76 -5.40 13.11
CA THR A 141 10.90 -6.22 12.66
C THR A 141 12.20 -5.86 13.39
N GLY A 142 12.26 -4.67 13.99
CA GLY A 142 13.47 -4.12 14.58
C GLY A 142 14.52 -3.70 13.54
N LEU A 143 14.15 -3.67 12.24
CA LEU A 143 15.02 -3.12 11.20
C LEU A 143 15.20 -1.61 11.41
N ARG A 144 16.38 -1.12 11.05
CA ARG A 144 16.72 0.30 11.03
C ARG A 144 16.99 0.75 9.60
N GLY A 145 16.49 1.93 9.24
CA GLY A 145 16.69 2.59 7.95
C GLY A 145 15.46 3.31 7.42
#